data_AF-A0A958Z4W9-F1
#
_entry.id   AF-A0A958Z4W9-F1
#
_cell.length_a   1.000
_cell.length_b   1.000
_cell.length_c   1.000
_cell.angle_alpha   90.00
_cell.angle_beta   90.00
_cell.angle_gamma   90.00
#
_symmetry.space_group_name_H-M   'P 1'
#
loop_
_entity.id
_entity.type
_entity.pdbx_description
1 polymer ?
#
loop_
_entity_poly.entity_id
_entity_poly.type
_entity_poly.pdbx_seq_one_letter_code
_entity_poly.pdbx_strand_id
1 'polypeptide(L)'
;MRIKFLLLAVLISGGSMKAQETQRLTLEEAVNLALAKSDASKIADAKVNSTESQLNVTKNLQYPDVDISGQYRYLTGADVKLKTQTSDSAGKGTAQPDVKSLLFGQANVSMPIFSGFKLKNTIKAGENQFKAAQFNAKNEKEQLALQTIQDYLNLYKA
;
A
#
# COMPACT_ATOMS: atom_id res chain seq x y z
N MET A 1 34.94 -31.19 38.21
CA MET A 1 34.07 -30.19 38.89
C MET A 1 34.38 -28.73 38.56
N ARG A 2 35.59 -28.38 38.06
CA ARG A 2 35.99 -26.98 37.81
C ARG A 2 35.29 -26.30 36.62
N ILE A 3 34.90 -27.04 35.58
CA ILE A 3 34.19 -26.51 34.39
C ILE A 3 32.75 -26.06 34.69
N LYS A 4 32.07 -26.73 35.64
CA LYS A 4 30.69 -26.38 36.04
C LYS A 4 30.64 -25.05 36.80
N PHE A 5 31.67 -24.76 37.59
CA PHE A 5 31.83 -23.48 38.28
C PHE A 5 32.12 -22.32 37.31
N LEU A 6 32.83 -22.60 36.20
CA LEU A 6 33.14 -21.61 35.17
C LEU A 6 31.89 -21.24 34.32
N LEU A 7 31.03 -22.21 34.02
CA LEU A 7 29.74 -21.96 33.35
C LEU A 7 28.77 -21.17 34.24
N LEU A 8 28.78 -21.39 35.56
CA LEU A 8 27.96 -20.65 36.50
C LEU A 8 28.43 -19.19 36.65
N ALA A 9 29.75 -18.95 36.58
CA ALA A 9 30.32 -17.60 36.64
C ALA A 9 30.00 -16.74 35.41
N VAL A 10 29.90 -17.34 34.22
CA VAL A 10 29.52 -16.64 32.97
C VAL A 10 28.03 -16.27 32.94
N LEU A 11 27.16 -17.02 33.64
CA LEU A 11 25.74 -16.68 33.74
C LEU A 11 25.48 -15.48 34.67
N ILE A 12 26.39 -15.19 35.61
CA ILE A 12 26.23 -14.12 36.61
C ILE A 12 26.82 -12.80 36.11
N SER A 13 27.81 -12.82 35.20
CA SER A 13 28.51 -11.62 34.72
C SER A 13 27.84 -10.92 33.52
N GLY A 14 26.84 -11.53 32.87
CA GLY A 14 26.23 -11.02 31.62
C GLY A 14 24.98 -10.14 31.76
N GLY A 15 24.51 -9.85 32.97
CA GLY A 15 23.23 -9.17 33.17
C GLY A 15 23.36 -7.78 33.75
N SER A 16 23.74 -6.77 32.95
CA SER A 16 23.25 -5.40 33.22
C SER A 16 21.75 -5.39 32.96
N MET A 17 21.00 -5.95 33.92
CA MET A 17 19.55 -5.90 33.95
C MET A 17 19.14 -4.45 34.19
N LYS A 18 18.94 -3.71 33.12
CA LYS A 18 18.09 -2.50 33.07
C LYS A 18 16.62 -2.91 33.27
N ALA A 19 16.33 -3.70 34.29
CA ALA A 19 15.04 -4.39 34.46
C ALA A 19 14.02 -3.58 35.27
N GLN A 20 14.41 -2.47 35.90
CA GLN A 20 13.50 -1.66 36.70
C GLN A 20 13.86 -0.17 36.57
N GLU A 21 13.72 0.40 35.37
CA GLU A 21 13.38 1.82 35.32
C GLU A 21 11.90 1.91 35.68
N THR A 22 11.62 2.19 36.96
CA THR A 22 10.30 2.64 37.41
C THR A 22 10.08 4.01 36.80
N GLN A 23 9.70 4.07 35.52
CA GLN A 23 9.18 5.30 34.94
C GLN A 23 7.92 5.64 35.74
N ARG A 24 8.00 6.72 36.50
CA ARG A 24 6.81 7.33 37.10
C ARG A 24 6.03 7.93 35.94
N LEU A 25 5.17 7.13 35.34
CA LEU A 25 4.36 7.51 34.20
C LEU A 25 3.47 8.68 34.62
N THR A 26 3.85 9.89 34.23
CA THR A 26 2.98 11.06 34.40
C THR A 26 1.84 10.99 33.37
N LEU A 27 0.73 11.67 33.63
CA LEU A 27 -0.41 11.70 32.69
C LEU A 27 0.01 12.11 31.27
N GLU A 28 0.86 13.13 31.17
CA GLU A 28 1.39 13.63 29.90
C GLU A 28 2.27 12.59 29.19
N GLU A 29 3.08 11.86 29.95
CA GLU A 29 3.94 10.79 29.43
C GLU A 29 3.12 9.58 28.97
N ALA A 30 2.03 9.25 29.66
CA ALA A 30 1.07 8.23 29.25
C ALA A 30 0.41 8.58 27.92
N VAL A 31 -0.09 9.82 27.77
CA VAL A 31 -0.71 10.31 26.54
C VAL A 31 0.29 10.33 25.39
N ASN A 32 1.51 10.86 25.60
CA ASN A 32 2.54 10.89 24.57
C ASN A 32 2.96 9.47 24.13
N LEU A 33 3.09 8.54 25.07
CA LEU A 33 3.41 7.15 24.77
C LEU A 33 2.26 6.47 24.00
N ALA A 34 1.01 6.71 24.39
CA ALA A 34 -0.16 6.21 23.67
C ALA A 34 -0.22 6.78 22.23
N LEU A 35 -0.03 8.08 22.05
CA LEU A 35 -0.01 8.71 20.73
C LEU A 35 1.14 8.21 19.85
N ALA A 36 2.30 7.93 20.43
CA ALA A 36 3.48 7.48 19.68
C ALA A 36 3.46 5.98 19.33
N LYS A 37 2.89 5.12 20.20
CA LYS A 37 3.02 3.65 20.08
C LYS A 37 1.72 2.92 19.82
N SER A 38 0.55 3.52 20.06
CA SER A 38 -0.74 2.85 19.86
C SER A 38 -0.96 2.41 18.42
N ASP A 39 -1.70 1.32 18.26
CA ASP A 39 -2.10 0.85 16.94
C ASP A 39 -3.16 1.76 16.31
N ALA A 40 -4.02 2.38 17.13
CA ALA A 40 -4.96 3.39 16.68
C ALA A 40 -4.27 4.57 15.99
N SER A 41 -3.21 5.13 16.59
CA SER A 41 -2.43 6.22 15.99
C SER A 41 -1.76 5.81 14.68
N LYS A 42 -1.19 4.59 14.61
CA LYS A 42 -0.60 4.04 13.38
C LYS A 42 -1.65 3.82 12.28
N ILE A 43 -2.84 3.33 12.63
CA ILE A 43 -3.95 3.14 11.68
C ILE A 43 -4.39 4.49 11.13
N ALA A 44 -4.52 5.51 11.98
CA ALA A 44 -4.85 6.87 11.58
C ALA A 44 -3.81 7.42 10.59
N ASP A 45 -2.52 7.29 10.89
CA ASP A 45 -1.43 7.75 10.03
C ASP A 45 -1.37 6.96 8.70
N ALA A 46 -1.56 5.64 8.75
CA ALA A 46 -1.65 4.80 7.57
C ALA A 46 -2.84 5.20 6.67
N LYS A 47 -3.97 5.61 7.26
CA LYS A 47 -5.13 6.08 6.52
C LYS A 47 -4.87 7.41 5.80
N VAL A 48 -4.15 8.33 6.45
CA VAL A 48 -3.71 9.59 5.83
C VAL A 48 -2.80 9.30 4.64
N ASN A 49 -1.77 8.46 4.83
CA ASN A 49 -0.82 8.09 3.77
C ASN A 49 -1.50 7.35 2.59
N SER A 50 -2.45 6.46 2.89
CA SER A 50 -3.26 5.79 1.87
C SER A 50 -4.07 6.80 1.04
N THR A 51 -4.66 7.81 1.69
CA THR A 51 -5.45 8.84 1.01
C THR A 51 -4.56 9.80 0.21
N GLU A 52 -3.35 10.08 0.69
CA GLU A 52 -2.32 10.82 -0.06
C GLU A 52 -1.91 10.08 -1.33
N SER A 53 -1.64 8.77 -1.22
CA SER A 53 -1.32 7.92 -2.37
C SER A 53 -2.47 7.90 -3.37
N GLN A 54 -3.72 7.81 -2.89
CA GLN A 54 -4.91 7.88 -3.75
C GLN A 54 -5.04 9.23 -4.46
N LEU A 55 -4.70 10.33 -3.78
CA LEU A 55 -4.65 11.65 -4.40
C LEU A 55 -3.58 11.71 -5.49
N ASN A 56 -2.40 11.14 -5.26
CA ASN A 56 -1.35 11.07 -6.27
C ASN A 56 -1.77 10.23 -7.49
N VAL A 57 -2.41 9.08 -7.28
CA VAL A 57 -3.01 8.28 -8.37
C VAL A 57 -4.05 9.10 -9.14
N THR A 58 -4.90 9.85 -8.45
CA THR A 58 -5.91 10.70 -9.08
C THR A 58 -5.28 11.84 -9.89
N LYS A 59 -4.19 12.43 -9.40
CA LYS A 59 -3.41 13.44 -10.12
C LYS A 59 -2.77 12.87 -11.38
N ASN A 60 -2.36 11.60 -11.35
CA ASN A 60 -1.72 10.92 -12.48
C ASN A 60 -2.65 10.74 -13.69
N LEU A 61 -3.97 10.79 -13.50
CA LEU A 61 -4.95 10.74 -14.58
C LEU A 61 -4.83 11.91 -15.59
N GLN A 62 -4.00 12.92 -15.31
CA GLN A 62 -3.66 14.00 -16.25
C GLN A 62 -2.61 13.59 -17.29
N TYR A 63 -1.92 12.49 -17.07
CA TYR A 63 -0.88 11.98 -17.94
C TYR A 63 -1.43 10.87 -18.85
N PRO A 64 -0.75 10.56 -19.97
CA PRO A 64 -1.17 9.47 -20.83
C PRO A 64 -0.96 8.15 -20.09
N ASP A 65 -1.94 7.27 -20.21
CA ASP A 65 -1.87 5.91 -19.72
C ASP A 65 -1.15 5.05 -20.76
N VAL A 66 -0.16 4.29 -20.34
CA VAL A 66 0.67 3.45 -21.21
C VAL A 66 0.60 2.02 -20.69
N ASP A 67 -0.04 1.15 -21.47
CA ASP A 67 -0.23 -0.25 -21.12
C ASP A 67 0.56 -1.15 -22.07
N ILE A 68 1.42 -1.99 -21.50
CA ILE A 68 2.13 -3.03 -22.24
C ILE A 68 1.56 -4.37 -21.77
N SER A 69 1.00 -5.16 -22.69
CA SER A 69 0.47 -6.48 -22.37
C SER A 69 0.97 -7.53 -23.35
N GLY A 70 1.27 -8.71 -22.82
CA GLY A 70 1.67 -9.89 -23.56
C GLY A 70 0.74 -11.05 -23.24
N GLN A 71 0.23 -11.72 -24.27
CA GLN A 71 -0.71 -12.82 -24.13
C GLN A 71 -0.20 -14.04 -24.90
N TYR A 72 -0.03 -15.15 -24.19
CA TYR A 72 0.26 -16.45 -24.79
C TYR A 72 -0.98 -17.33 -24.71
N ARG A 73 -1.36 -17.92 -25.84
CA ARG A 73 -2.49 -18.84 -25.97
C ARG A 73 -2.05 -20.05 -26.78
N TYR A 74 -2.34 -21.24 -26.28
CA TYR A 74 -2.19 -22.48 -27.03
C TYR A 74 -3.53 -22.82 -27.67
N LEU A 75 -3.55 -23.00 -29.00
CA LEU A 75 -4.78 -23.21 -29.75
C LEU A 75 -4.79 -24.65 -30.24
N THR A 76 -5.76 -25.44 -29.79
CA THR A 76 -5.99 -26.81 -30.27
C THR A 76 -7.02 -26.78 -31.39
N GLY A 77 -6.58 -26.89 -32.64
CA GLY A 77 -7.48 -27.00 -33.80
C GLY A 77 -8.30 -25.74 -34.10
N ALA A 78 -7.66 -24.57 -34.13
CA ALA A 78 -8.34 -23.34 -34.48
C ALA A 78 -8.39 -23.12 -36.01
N ASP A 79 -9.59 -22.95 -36.56
CA ASP A 79 -9.78 -22.43 -37.92
C ASP A 79 -9.49 -20.92 -37.93
N VAL A 80 -8.20 -20.58 -37.97
CA VAL A 80 -7.77 -19.18 -37.97
C VAL A 80 -7.83 -18.65 -39.40
N LYS A 81 -8.94 -18.02 -39.78
CA LYS A 81 -9.00 -17.15 -40.98
C LYS A 81 -8.25 -15.85 -40.70
N LEU A 82 -6.93 -15.94 -40.62
CA LEU A 82 -6.06 -14.78 -40.48
C LEU A 82 -6.02 -14.06 -41.84
N LYS A 83 -6.86 -13.04 -42.03
CA LYS A 83 -6.63 -12.04 -43.09
C LYS A 83 -5.45 -11.19 -42.66
N THR A 84 -4.25 -11.73 -42.84
CA THR A 84 -3.02 -10.94 -42.74
C THR A 84 -3.10 -9.92 -43.89
N GLN A 85 -3.12 -8.63 -43.57
CA GLN A 85 -2.88 -7.58 -44.56
C GLN A 85 -1.38 -7.57 -44.93
N THR A 86 -0.88 -8.70 -45.41
CA THR A 86 0.36 -8.76 -46.17
C THR A 86 -0.01 -8.29 -47.56
N SER A 87 0.35 -7.04 -47.85
CA SER A 87 0.24 -6.43 -49.19
C SER A 87 0.63 -7.46 -50.25
N ASP A 88 -0.32 -7.72 -51.14
CA ASP A 88 -0.22 -8.70 -52.21
C ASP A 88 1.03 -8.49 -53.07
N SER A 89 1.90 -9.49 -53.07
CA SER A 89 2.62 -9.92 -54.26
C SER A 89 2.48 -11.43 -54.37
N ALA A 90 1.50 -11.81 -55.20
CA ALA A 90 1.43 -13.01 -56.01
C ALA A 90 1.70 -14.39 -55.36
N GLY A 91 0.65 -15.22 -55.31
CA GLY A 91 0.76 -16.60 -55.78
C GLY A 91 0.34 -17.71 -54.79
N LYS A 92 -0.84 -18.28 -55.07
CA LYS A 92 -1.24 -19.70 -54.90
C LYS A 92 -0.63 -20.51 -53.73
N GLY A 93 -1.49 -20.88 -52.78
CA GLY A 93 -1.31 -22.05 -51.93
C GLY A 93 -2.21 -22.02 -50.70
N THR A 94 -3.39 -22.65 -50.78
CA THR A 94 -4.27 -22.87 -49.62
C THR A 94 -3.66 -23.96 -48.72
N ALA A 95 -2.62 -23.61 -47.98
CA ALA A 95 -2.19 -24.35 -46.81
C ALA A 95 -2.59 -23.52 -45.58
N GLN A 96 -3.69 -23.89 -44.96
CA GLN A 96 -4.10 -23.33 -43.68
C GLN A 96 -3.00 -23.66 -42.66
N PRO A 97 -2.33 -22.66 -42.04
CA PRO A 97 -1.30 -22.96 -41.06
C PRO A 97 -1.96 -23.63 -39.85
N ASP A 98 -1.43 -24.77 -39.42
CA ASP A 98 -1.80 -25.41 -38.16
C ASP A 98 -1.20 -24.58 -37.01
N VAL A 99 -1.89 -23.49 -36.66
CA VAL A 99 -1.44 -22.54 -35.63
C VAL A 99 -1.73 -23.13 -34.26
N LYS A 100 -0.76 -23.86 -33.73
CA LYS A 100 -0.83 -24.51 -32.41
C LYS A 100 -0.62 -23.55 -31.23
N SER A 101 -0.09 -22.35 -31.48
CA SER A 101 0.11 -21.32 -30.45
C SER A 101 0.08 -19.91 -31.01
N LEU A 102 -0.55 -18.99 -30.29
CA LEU A 102 -0.58 -17.56 -30.56
C LEU A 102 0.10 -16.81 -29.42
N LEU A 103 1.11 -16.02 -29.78
CA LEU A 103 1.77 -15.07 -28.89
C LEU A 103 1.46 -13.67 -29.41
N PHE A 104 0.81 -12.84 -28.60
CA PHE A 104 0.48 -11.46 -28.93
C PHE A 104 1.09 -10.51 -27.91
N GLY A 105 1.92 -9.57 -28.37
CA GLY A 105 2.33 -8.41 -27.59
C GLY A 105 1.62 -7.17 -28.14
N GLN A 106 1.05 -6.35 -27.26
CA GLN A 106 0.45 -5.07 -27.61
C GLN A 106 0.89 -3.99 -26.63
N ALA A 107 1.18 -2.81 -27.15
CA ALA A 107 1.44 -1.61 -26.37
C ALA A 107 0.37 -0.57 -26.76
N ASN A 108 -0.37 -0.06 -25.78
CA ASN A 108 -1.42 0.92 -25.99
C ASN A 108 -1.07 2.20 -25.23
N VAL A 109 -1.36 3.35 -25.85
CA VAL A 109 -1.24 4.66 -25.21
C VAL A 109 -2.59 5.35 -25.31
N SER A 110 -3.18 5.73 -24.17
CA SER A 110 -4.51 6.34 -24.10
C SER A 110 -4.48 7.63 -23.28
N MET A 111 -5.05 8.71 -23.80
CA MET A 111 -5.21 9.96 -23.06
C MET A 111 -6.56 10.63 -23.40
N PRO A 112 -7.36 11.02 -22.39
CA PRO A 112 -8.57 11.78 -22.65
C PRO A 112 -8.24 13.25 -22.94
N ILE A 113 -8.38 13.67 -24.21
CA ILE A 113 -8.07 15.04 -24.64
C ILE A 113 -9.04 16.07 -24.03
N PHE A 114 -10.32 15.71 -23.89
CA PHE A 114 -11.31 16.54 -23.22
C PHE A 114 -12.34 15.69 -22.47
N SER A 115 -12.43 15.89 -21.15
CA SER A 115 -13.34 15.15 -20.26
C SER A 115 -14.42 16.04 -19.61
N GLY A 116 -14.75 17.20 -20.18
CA GLY A 116 -15.79 18.08 -19.62
C GLY A 116 -15.54 18.47 -18.15
N PHE A 117 -14.30 18.81 -17.80
CA PHE A 117 -13.84 19.12 -16.42
C PHE A 117 -13.94 17.98 -15.40
N LYS A 118 -14.38 16.77 -15.77
CA LYS A 118 -14.44 15.60 -14.88
C LYS A 118 -13.11 15.35 -14.17
N LEU A 119 -12.00 15.41 -14.90
CA LEU A 119 -10.67 15.18 -14.37
C LEU A 119 -10.30 16.18 -13.26
N LYS A 120 -10.50 17.47 -13.51
CA LYS A 120 -10.25 18.54 -12.53
C LYS A 120 -11.10 18.37 -11.27
N ASN A 121 -12.38 18.03 -11.44
CA ASN A 121 -13.28 17.82 -10.30
C ASN A 121 -12.93 16.55 -9.51
N THR A 122 -12.44 15.51 -10.17
CA THR A 122 -11.98 14.27 -9.52
C THR A 122 -10.76 14.55 -8.65
N ILE A 123 -9.79 15.33 -9.14
CA ILE A 123 -8.61 15.75 -8.36
C ILE A 123 -9.03 16.57 -7.13
N LYS A 124 -9.90 17.57 -7.31
CA LYS A 124 -10.43 18.37 -6.20
C LYS A 124 -11.15 17.53 -5.15
N ALA A 125 -11.93 16.54 -5.58
CA ALA A 125 -12.59 15.61 -4.67
C ALA A 125 -11.55 14.81 -3.86
N GLY A 126 -10.49 14.31 -4.52
CA GLY A 126 -9.37 13.65 -3.85
C GLY A 126 -8.64 14.55 -2.85
N GLU A 127 -8.43 15.82 -3.17
CA GLU A 127 -7.81 16.80 -2.25
C GLU A 127 -8.67 17.02 -0.99
N ASN A 128 -9.98 17.16 -1.17
CA ASN A 128 -10.91 17.28 -0.05
C ASN A 128 -10.95 16.00 0.80
N GLN A 129 -10.90 14.83 0.15
CA GLN A 129 -10.82 13.54 0.85
C GLN A 129 -9.53 13.40 1.66
N PHE A 130 -8.40 13.86 1.12
CA PHE A 130 -7.13 13.89 1.85
C PHE A 130 -7.17 14.82 3.07
N LYS A 131 -7.74 16.02 2.91
CA LYS A 131 -7.96 16.93 4.05
C LYS A 131 -8.87 16.31 5.10
N ALA A 132 -9.97 15.67 4.69
CA ALA A 132 -10.86 14.97 5.61
C ALA A 132 -10.14 13.85 6.37
N ALA A 133 -9.31 13.05 5.69
CA ALA A 133 -8.51 12.02 6.34
C ALA A 133 -7.53 12.60 7.39
N GLN A 134 -6.90 13.74 7.09
CA GLN A 134 -6.04 14.43 8.06
C GLN A 134 -6.82 14.91 9.30
N PHE A 135 -8.01 15.50 9.10
CA PHE A 135 -8.84 15.94 10.23
C PHE A 135 -9.36 14.76 11.05
N ASN A 136 -9.75 13.67 10.40
CA ASN A 136 -10.15 12.45 11.08
C ASN A 136 -9.01 11.87 11.91
N ALA A 137 -7.79 11.81 11.36
CA ALA A 137 -6.62 11.32 12.10
C ALA A 137 -6.30 12.19 13.33
N LYS A 138 -6.48 13.52 13.23
CA LYS A 138 -6.35 14.41 14.40
C LYS A 138 -7.41 14.11 15.46
N ASN A 139 -8.67 13.98 15.05
CA ASN A 139 -9.77 13.66 15.95
C ASN A 139 -9.59 12.28 16.62
N GLU A 140 -9.12 11.27 15.89
CA GLU A 140 -8.81 9.94 16.45
C GLU A 140 -7.68 10.00 17.49
N LYS A 141 -6.64 10.80 17.24
CA LYS A 141 -5.56 11.04 18.20
C LYS A 141 -6.06 11.78 19.46
N GLU A 142 -6.95 12.74 19.30
CA GLU A 142 -7.60 13.42 20.44
C GLU A 142 -8.47 12.46 21.26
N GLN A 143 -9.27 11.61 20.61
CA GLN A 143 -10.06 10.59 21.28
C GLN A 143 -9.18 9.59 22.03
N LEU A 144 -8.07 9.15 21.43
CA LEU A 144 -7.10 8.28 22.08
C LEU A 144 -6.47 8.95 23.31
N ALA A 145 -6.13 10.24 23.22
CA ALA A 145 -5.60 10.99 24.36
C ALA A 145 -6.63 11.05 25.50
N LEU A 146 -7.89 11.36 25.19
CA LEU A 146 -8.98 11.35 26.18
C LEU A 146 -9.18 9.98 26.83
N GLN A 147 -9.16 8.91 26.03
CA GLN A 147 -9.25 7.53 26.54
C GLN A 147 -8.09 7.22 27.49
N THR A 148 -6.87 7.57 27.10
CA THR A 148 -5.68 7.35 27.93
C THR A 148 -5.76 8.11 29.26
N ILE A 149 -6.30 9.33 29.25
CA ILE A 149 -6.54 10.12 30.46
C ILE A 149 -7.55 9.41 31.36
N GLN A 150 -8.66 8.92 30.82
CA GLN A 150 -9.67 8.18 31.57
C GLN A 150 -9.10 6.91 32.18
N ASP A 151 -8.33 6.14 31.41
CA ASP A 151 -7.70 4.91 31.87
C ASP A 151 -6.68 5.16 32.99
N TYR A 152 -5.90 6.24 32.89
CA TYR A 152 -4.98 6.68 33.95
C TYR A 152 -5.73 7.07 35.23
N LEU A 153 -6.80 7.86 35.12
CA LEU A 153 -7.61 8.26 36.27
C LEU A 153 -8.29 7.05 36.94
N ASN A 154 -8.76 6.08 36.16
CA ASN A 154 -9.34 4.84 36.67
C ASN A 154 -8.30 3.99 37.42
N LEU A 155 -7.07 3.91 36.91
CA LEU A 155 -5.98 3.21 37.58
C LEU A 155 -5.59 3.88 38.91
N TYR A 156 -5.59 5.21 38.98
CA TYR A 156 -5.27 5.94 40.22
C TYR A 156 -6.39 5.88 41.27
N LYS A 157 -7.64 5.67 40.84
CA LYS A 157 -8.80 5.56 41.72
C LYS A 157 -8.97 4.15 42.32
N ALA A 158 -8.46 3.11 41.65
CA ALA A 158 -8.53 1.70 42.07
C ALA A 158 -7.44 1.37 43.11
#